data_AF-A0A1G1C4V7-F1
#
_entry.id   AF-A0A1G1C4V7-F1
#
_cell.length_a   1.000
_cell.length_b   1.000
_cell.length_c   1.000
_cell.angle_alpha   90.00
_cell.angle_beta   90.00
_cell.angle_gamma   90.00
#
_symmetry.space_group_name_H-M   'P 1'
#
loop_
_entity.id
_entity.type
_entity.pdbx_description
1 polymer ?
#
loop_
_entity_poly.entity_id
_entity_poly.type
_entity_poly.pdbx_seq_one_letter_code
_entity_poly.pdbx_strand_id
1 'polypeptide(L)' 'MSVSVKELSSLALGLPTRSRAILADLLLDSLDEGATETYEAAWLELARQRDAELTDGSGRTKSHEEIMTAAREAVRCAR' A
#
# COMPACT_ATOMS: atom_id res chain seq x y z
N MET A 1 -24.41 9.81 19.94
CA MET A 1 -24.11 10.89 18.99
C MET A 1 -23.41 10.25 17.80
N SER A 2 -24.09 10.07 16.66
CA SER A 2 -23.41 9.56 15.45
C SER A 2 -22.90 10.76 14.66
N VAL A 3 -21.60 11.01 14.71
CA VAL A 3 -20.96 11.99 13.83
C VAL A 3 -20.93 11.38 12.43
N SER A 4 -21.35 12.13 11.41
CA SER A 4 -21.32 11.62 10.04
C SER A 4 -19.88 11.49 9.53
N VAL A 5 -19.65 10.56 8.59
CA VAL A 5 -18.33 10.39 7.95
C VAL A 5 -17.85 11.71 7.34
N LYS A 6 -18.77 12.48 6.73
CA LYS A 6 -18.47 13.79 6.14
C LYS A 6 -17.96 14.80 7.17
N GLU A 7 -18.58 14.86 8.35
CA GLU A 7 -18.15 15.75 9.44
C GLU A 7 -16.78 15.31 9.98
N LEU A 8 -16.56 14.01 10.18
CA LEU A 8 -15.26 13.47 10.61
C LEU A 8 -14.15 13.78 9.59
N SER A 9 -14.41 13.60 8.29
CA SER A 9 -13.45 13.95 7.24
C SER A 9 -13.12 15.43 7.24
N SER A 10 -14.13 16.30 7.42
CA SER A 10 -13.91 17.75 7.48
C SER A 10 -13.01 18.14 8.67
N LEU A 11 -13.23 17.52 9.83
CA LEU A 11 -12.40 17.75 11.02
C LEU A 11 -10.97 17.22 10.84
N ALA A 12 -10.83 16.01 10.28
CA ALA A 12 -9.53 15.40 10.01
C ALA A 12 -8.70 16.22 9.02
N LEU A 13 -9.32 16.74 7.95
CA LEU A 13 -8.63 17.57 6.96
C LEU A 13 -8.17 18.92 7.52
N GLY A 14 -8.86 19.44 8.55
CA GLY A 14 -8.46 20.66 9.27
C GLY A 14 -7.24 20.51 10.18
N LEU A 15 -6.77 19.28 10.43
CA LEU A 15 -5.60 19.04 11.27
C LEU A 15 -4.29 19.47 10.57
N PRO A 16 -3.23 19.82 11.35
CA PRO A 16 -1.89 20.02 10.80
C PRO A 16 -1.39 18.77 10.06
N THR A 17 -0.53 18.96 9.05
CA THR A 17 -0.01 17.87 8.20
C THR A 17 0.52 16.68 8.99
N ARG A 18 1.29 16.92 10.07
CA ARG A 18 1.83 15.84 10.91
C ARG A 18 0.74 15.03 11.59
N SER A 19 -0.28 15.69 12.12
CA SER A 19 -1.42 15.02 12.78
C SER A 19 -2.27 14.25 11.77
N ARG A 20 -2.40 14.73 10.53
CA ARG A 20 -3.05 13.99 9.45
C ARG A 20 -2.29 12.73 9.06
N ALA A 21 -0.96 12.79 9.00
CA ALA A 21 -0.14 11.60 8.72
C ALA A 21 -0.33 10.54 9.81
N ILE A 22 -0.25 10.92 11.09
CA ILE A 22 -0.49 10.01 12.22
C ILE A 22 -1.89 9.40 12.15
N LEU A 23 -2.92 10.20 11.84
CA LEU A 23 -4.29 9.71 11.71
C LEU A 23 -4.44 8.75 10.52
N ALA A 24 -3.73 8.98 9.41
CA ALA A 24 -3.73 8.09 8.27
C ALA A 24 -3.10 6.73 8.62
N ASP A 25 -1.98 6.72 9.33
CA ASP A 25 -1.33 5.48 9.79
C ASP A 25 -2.27 4.68 10.70
N LEU A 26 -2.88 5.32 11.71
CA LEU A 26 -3.83 4.65 12.61
C LEU A 26 -5.06 4.09 11.89
N LEU A 27 -5.55 4.80 10.87
CA LEU A 27 -6.67 4.32 10.06
C LEU A 27 -6.27 3.10 9.23
N LEU A 28 -5.06 3.08 8.66
CA LEU A 28 -4.54 1.92 7.94
C LEU A 28 -4.38 0.71 8.86
N ASP A 29 -3.77 0.90 10.04
CA ASP A 29 -3.61 -0.16 11.04
C ASP A 29 -4.97 -0.75 11.46
N SER A 30 -6.00 0.09 11.60
CA SER A 30 -7.35 -0.38 11.96
C SER A 30 -8.01 -1.25 10.89
N LEU A 31 -7.58 -1.18 9.62
CA LEU A 31 -8.07 -2.05 8.57
C LEU A 31 -7.46 -3.46 8.69
N ASP A 32 -6.25 -3.56 9.23
CA ASP A 32 -5.56 -4.83 9.45
C ASP A 32 -6.13 -5.58 10.66
N GLU A 33 -6.69 -4.89 11.67
CA GLU A 33 -7.36 -5.51 12.82
C GLU A 33 -8.58 -6.38 12.45
N GLY A 34 -9.13 -6.21 11.24
CA GLY A 34 -10.21 -7.01 10.67
C GLY A 34 -9.79 -8.02 9.60
N ALA A 35 -8.49 -8.14 9.31
CA ALA A 35 -7.98 -9.10 8.36
C ALA A 35 -8.20 -10.52 8.89
N THR A 36 -9.22 -11.20 8.38
CA THR A 36 -9.46 -12.61 8.67
C THR A 36 -8.29 -13.47 8.17
N GLU A 37 -8.03 -14.61 8.82
CA GLU A 37 -6.99 -15.61 8.41
C GLU A 37 -7.06 -15.97 6.91
N THR A 38 -8.22 -15.78 6.28
CA THR A 38 -8.44 -15.96 4.84
C THR A 38 -7.61 -15.02 3.95
N TYR A 39 -7.31 -13.80 4.40
CA TYR A 39 -6.47 -12.86 3.64
C TYR A 39 -5.02 -13.30 3.67
N GLU A 40 -4.50 -13.70 4.83
CA GLU A 40 -3.14 -14.22 4.95
C GLU A 40 -2.96 -15.49 4.09
N ALA A 41 -3.93 -16.41 4.11
CA ALA A 41 -3.91 -17.60 3.28
C ALA A 41 -3.90 -17.26 1.78
N ALA A 42 -4.70 -16.29 1.34
CA ALA A 42 -4.73 -15.84 -0.05
C ALA A 42 -3.42 -15.17 -0.49
N TRP A 43 -2.82 -14.35 0.38
CA TRP A 43 -1.51 -13.75 0.13
C TRP A 43 -0.41 -14.79 0.05
N LEU A 44 -0.45 -15.80 0.92
CA LEU A 44 0.55 -16.84 0.96
C LEU A 44 0.46 -17.75 -0.27
N GLU A 45 -0.74 -18.03 -0.76
CA GLU A 45 -0.93 -18.73 -2.03
C GLU A 45 -0.41 -17.93 -3.23
N LEU A 46 -0.71 -16.62 -3.27
CA LEU A 46 -0.18 -15.74 -4.31
C LEU A 46 1.35 -15.67 -4.28
N ALA A 47 1.95 -15.63 -3.09
CA ALA A 47 3.40 -15.62 -2.94
C ALA A 47 4.04 -16.90 -3.49
N ARG A 48 3.48 -18.07 -3.18
CA ARG A 48 3.92 -19.36 -3.76
C ARG A 48 3.79 -19.39 -5.27
N GLN A 49 2.66 -18.92 -5.80
CA GLN A 49 2.45 -18.84 -7.25
C GLN A 49 3.53 -17.98 -7.92
N ARG A 50 3.82 -16.80 -7.35
CA ARG A 50 4.85 -15.89 -7.90
C ARG A 50 6.24 -16.49 -7.83
N ASP A 51 6.59 -17.18 -6.75
CA ASP A 51 7.88 -17.87 -6.62
C ASP A 51 8.06 -18.96 -7.69
N ALA A 52 7.00 -19.73 -7.96
CA ALA A 52 6.99 -20.73 -9.04
C ALA A 52 7.20 -20.07 -10.41
N GLU A 53 6.46 -19.00 -10.70
CA GLU A 53 6.58 -18.25 -11.97
C GLU A 53 7.96 -17.60 -12.19
N LEU A 54 8.60 -17.16 -11.09
CA LEU A 54 9.96 -16.65 -11.14
C LEU A 54 10.98 -17.77 -11.36
N THR A 55 10.77 -18.91 -10.72
CA THR A 55 11.65 -20.09 -10.82
C THR A 55 11.60 -20.74 -12.20
N ASP A 56 10.41 -20.83 -12.80
CA ASP A 56 10.20 -21.44 -14.12
C ASP A 56 10.37 -20.44 -15.28
N GLY A 57 10.51 -19.15 -14.99
CA GLY A 57 10.71 -18.09 -15.97
C GLY A 57 9.46 -17.68 -16.75
N SER A 58 8.28 -18.16 -16.37
CA SER A 58 7.00 -17.74 -16.96
C SER A 58 6.56 -16.35 -16.47
N GLY A 59 7.08 -15.91 -15.33
CA GLY A 59 6.81 -14.60 -14.74
C GLY A 59 7.43 -13.45 -15.55
N ARG A 60 6.64 -12.40 -15.79
CA ARG A 60 7.16 -11.15 -16.36
C ARG A 60 7.91 -10.36 -15.29
N THR A 61 9.23 -10.41 -15.34
CA THR A 61 10.11 -9.62 -14.47
C THR A 61 10.64 -8.37 -15.16
N LYS A 62 11.07 -7.40 -14.37
CA LYS A 62 11.90 -6.29 -14.84
C LYS A 62 13.30 -6.48 -14.30
N SER A 63 14.30 -6.19 -15.12
CA SER A 63 15.69 -6.16 -14.71
C SER A 63 15.95 -5.02 -13.72
N HIS A 64 17.03 -5.16 -12.95
CA HIS A 64 17.49 -4.11 -12.06
C HIS A 64 17.70 -2.77 -12.79
N GLU A 65 18.29 -2.81 -14.00
CA GLU A 65 18.57 -1.62 -14.79
C GLU A 65 17.29 -0.89 -15.22
N GLU A 66 16.28 -1.63 -15.68
CA GLU A 66 14.98 -1.07 -16.06
C GLU A 66 14.30 -0.40 -14.87
N ILE A 67 14.31 -1.05 -13.70
CA ILE A 67 13.73 -0.50 -12.46
C ILE A 67 14.46 0.77 -12.03
N MET A 68 15.79 0.73 -11.97
CA MET A 68 16.59 1.87 -11.50
C MET A 68 16.51 3.07 -12.45
N THR A 69 16.40 2.82 -13.75
CA THR A 69 16.19 3.88 -14.75
C THR A 69 14.85 4.57 -14.54
N ALA A 70 13.76 3.80 -14.46
CA ALA A 70 12.42 4.33 -14.22
C ALA A 70 12.33 5.11 -12.89
N ALA A 71 12.96 4.60 -11.82
CA ALA A 71 13.00 5.27 -10.52
C ALA A 71 13.71 6.63 -10.59
N ARG A 72 14.86 6.70 -11.27
CA ARG A 72 15.59 7.97 -11.45
C ARG A 72 14.78 8.98 -12.27
N GLU A 73 14.10 8.54 -13.31
CA GLU A 73 13.25 9.40 -14.14
C GLU A 73 12.08 9.98 -13.34
N ALA A 74 11.39 9.15 -12.55
CA ALA A 74 10.29 9.59 -11.70
C ALA A 74 10.73 10.69 -10.71
N VAL A 75 11.89 10.52 -10.07
CA VAL A 75 12.45 11.52 -9.15
C VAL A 75 12.91 12.78 -9.88
N ARG A 76 13.44 12.67 -11.10
CA ARG A 76 13.87 13.82 -11.91
C ARG A 76 12.69 14.67 -12.37
N CYS A 77 11.57 14.06 -12.74
CA CYS A 77 10.35 14.76 -13.18
C CYS A 77 9.53 15.34 -12.03
N ALA A 78 9.81 14.96 -10.78
CA ALA A 78 9.19 15.52 -9.58
C ALA A 78 9.92 16.77 -9.03
N ARG A 79 10.98 17.22 -9.70
CA ARG A 79 11.71 18.47 -9.45
C ARG A 79 11.33 19.54 -10.46
#